data_AF-A0A8T7FQP7-F1
#
_entry.id   AF-A0A8T7FQP7-F1
#
_cell.length_a   1.000
_cell.length_b   1.000
_cell.length_c   1.000
_cell.angle_alpha   90.00
_cell.angle_beta   90.00
_cell.angle_gamma   90.00
#
_symmetry.space_group_name_H-M   'P 1'
#
loop_
_entity.id
_entity.type
_entity.pdbx_description
1 polymer ?
#
loop_
_entity_poly.entity_id
_entity_poly.type
_entity_poly.pdbx_seq_one_letter_code
_entity_poly.pdbx_strand_id
1 'polypeptide(L)'
;MNTQKVVISLKRFLLVEQCPADWKGLDLYLFRDEAVVFYVGQSHLAFARVWEHLLSGFKGHSIMGRFVWCNWPTSMKFTIELLSSRSGQFDATGNDANAAERLLIQQWSPCFNVSQNSRPTSLPQTYLPPNAPFRRRRSLNMLIHEAERAVKAEDTQLWMQSMK
;
A
#
# COMPACT_ATOMS: atom_id res chain seq x y z
N MET A 1 20.63 13.64 -6.07
CA MET A 1 19.24 13.47 -6.55
C MET A 1 18.48 12.74 -5.46
N ASN A 2 17.57 13.45 -4.78
CA ASN A 2 16.87 12.92 -3.60
C ASN A 2 15.75 11.98 -4.06
N THR A 3 15.97 10.68 -3.95
CA THR A 3 14.93 9.68 -4.18
C THR A 3 13.94 9.74 -3.02
N GLN A 4 12.96 10.64 -3.08
CA GLN A 4 11.86 10.72 -2.10
C GLN A 4 10.88 9.57 -2.34
N LYS A 5 11.28 8.37 -1.90
CA LYS A 5 10.49 7.14 -1.94
C LYS A 5 10.55 6.46 -0.58
N VAL A 6 9.38 6.05 -0.08
CA VAL A 6 9.24 5.22 1.10
C VAL A 6 8.70 3.87 0.66
N VAL A 7 9.28 2.79 1.16
CA VAL A 7 8.82 1.41 0.95
C VAL A 7 8.65 0.78 2.31
N ILE A 8 7.43 0.38 2.64
CA ILE A 8 7.11 -0.16 3.96
C ILE A 8 6.08 -1.28 3.86
N SER A 9 6.29 -2.38 4.58
CA SER A 9 5.28 -3.44 4.67
C SER A 9 4.02 -2.91 5.34
N LEU A 10 2.84 -3.37 4.95
CA LEU A 10 1.55 -2.96 5.49
C LEU A 10 1.51 -3.09 7.01
N LYS A 11 1.98 -4.21 7.55
CA LYS A 11 2.03 -4.43 9.01
C LYS A 11 2.84 -3.36 9.75
N ARG A 12 3.93 -2.85 9.17
CA ARG A 12 4.72 -1.74 9.76
C ARG A 12 4.04 -0.40 9.53
N PHE A 13 3.44 -0.19 8.35
CA PHE A 13 2.66 1.02 8.06
C PHE A 13 1.53 1.22 9.08
N LEU A 14 0.85 0.14 9.47
CA LEU A 14 -0.22 0.18 10.48
C LEU A 14 0.22 0.64 11.87
N LEU A 15 1.54 0.59 12.16
CA LEU A 15 2.10 1.05 13.43
C LEU A 15 2.57 2.52 13.36
N VAL A 16 2.47 3.16 12.19
CA VAL A 16 2.78 4.58 12.01
C VAL A 16 1.50 5.37 12.27
N GLU A 17 1.35 5.85 13.51
CA GLU A 17 0.14 6.56 13.95
C GLU A 17 0.02 7.97 13.36
N GLN A 18 1.15 8.63 13.11
CA GLN A 18 1.20 10.00 12.59
C GLN A 18 2.12 10.05 11.37
N CYS A 19 1.76 10.88 10.39
CA CYS A 19 2.56 11.06 9.19
C CYS A 19 3.94 11.63 9.55
N PRO A 20 5.05 10.90 9.30
CA PRO A 20 6.40 11.42 9.51
C PRO A 20 6.63 12.69 8.68
N ALA A 21 7.44 13.62 9.19
CA ALA A 21 7.68 14.91 8.54
C ALA A 21 8.17 14.75 7.09
N ASP A 22 9.09 13.81 6.87
CA ASP A 22 9.70 13.54 5.55
C ASP A 22 8.73 12.87 4.57
N TRP A 23 7.56 12.42 5.03
CA TRP A 23 6.54 11.77 4.19
C TRP A 23 5.47 12.77 3.73
N LYS A 24 5.42 13.98 4.31
CA LYS A 24 4.38 14.99 4.02
C LYS A 24 4.38 15.49 2.58
N GLY A 25 5.52 15.41 1.88
CA GLY A 25 5.66 15.79 0.47
C GLY A 25 5.40 14.65 -0.52
N LEU A 26 5.03 13.46 -0.04
CA LEU A 26 4.74 12.30 -0.87
C LEU A 26 3.26 12.34 -1.27
N ASP A 27 3.02 12.38 -2.56
CA ASP A 27 1.71 12.60 -3.16
C ASP A 27 1.24 11.44 -4.06
N LEU A 28 2.06 10.41 -4.21
CA LEU A 28 1.74 9.17 -4.92
C LEU A 28 1.82 8.00 -3.95
N TYR A 29 0.96 7.01 -4.13
CA TYR A 29 1.00 5.76 -3.39
C TYR A 29 0.67 4.56 -4.25
N LEU A 30 1.19 3.40 -3.86
CA LEU A 30 0.76 2.12 -4.43
C LEU A 30 0.72 1.01 -3.39
N PHE A 31 -0.13 0.03 -3.66
CA PHE A 31 -0.23 -1.23 -2.93
C PHE A 31 0.27 -2.35 -3.84
N ARG A 32 1.19 -3.17 -3.35
CA ARG A 32 1.72 -4.32 -4.10
C ARG A 32 2.08 -5.49 -3.20
N ASP A 33 2.31 -6.65 -3.77
CA ASP A 33 3.13 -7.69 -3.15
C ASP A 33 4.51 -7.75 -3.84
N GLU A 34 5.21 -8.87 -3.74
CA GLU A 34 6.51 -9.04 -4.39
C GLU A 34 6.42 -9.05 -5.93
N ALA A 35 5.30 -9.47 -6.52
CA ALA A 35 5.17 -9.71 -7.95
C ALA A 35 4.22 -8.74 -8.66
N VAL A 36 3.15 -8.29 -8.00
CA VAL A 36 2.01 -7.61 -8.62
C VAL A 36 1.69 -6.30 -7.91
N VAL A 37 1.46 -5.24 -8.69
CA VAL A 37 0.89 -3.98 -8.20
C VAL A 37 -0.63 -4.09 -8.23
N PHE A 38 -1.27 -3.94 -7.08
CA PHE A 38 -2.72 -4.04 -6.94
C PHE A 38 -3.41 -2.72 -7.27
N TYR A 39 -2.85 -1.61 -6.80
CA TYR A 39 -3.47 -0.30 -6.94
C TYR A 39 -2.41 0.80 -6.87
N VAL A 40 -2.62 1.85 -7.68
CA VAL A 40 -1.87 3.09 -7.69
C VAL A 40 -2.87 4.23 -7.49
N GLY A 41 -2.50 5.24 -6.71
CA GLY A 41 -3.29 6.46 -6.59
C GLY A 41 -2.44 7.68 -6.29
N GLN A 42 -3.06 8.85 -6.36
CA GLN A 42 -2.47 10.12 -5.93
C GLN A 42 -3.33 10.82 -4.88
N SER A 43 -2.68 11.64 -4.05
CA SER A 43 -3.33 12.58 -3.13
C SER A 43 -2.31 13.59 -2.64
N HIS A 44 -2.71 14.82 -2.32
CA HIS A 44 -1.81 15.80 -1.68
C HIS A 44 -1.07 15.28 -0.44
N LEU A 45 -1.63 14.28 0.25
CA LEU A 45 -0.97 13.57 1.33
C LEU A 45 -1.21 12.06 1.19
N ALA A 46 -0.29 11.39 0.50
CA ALA A 46 -0.40 9.96 0.18
C ALA A 46 -0.58 9.09 1.43
N PHE A 47 0.13 9.40 2.53
CA PHE A 47 -0.01 8.70 3.82
C PHE A 47 -1.46 8.68 4.33
N ALA A 48 -2.11 9.85 4.37
CA ALA A 48 -3.48 9.97 4.87
C ALA A 48 -4.46 9.21 3.96
N ARG A 49 -4.22 9.25 2.64
CA ARG A 49 -5.04 8.55 1.66
C ARG A 49 -4.94 7.03 1.77
N VAL A 50 -3.76 6.49 2.06
CA VAL A 50 -3.58 5.07 2.37
C VAL A 50 -4.37 4.68 3.62
N TRP A 51 -4.29 5.46 4.70
CA TRP A 51 -5.10 5.23 5.90
C TRP A 51 -6.61 5.29 5.62
N GLU A 52 -7.06 6.23 4.79
CA GLU A 52 -8.45 6.33 4.39
C GLU A 52 -8.95 5.08 3.66
N HIS A 53 -8.15 4.52 2.74
CA HIS A 53 -8.45 3.25 2.09
C HIS A 53 -8.64 2.12 3.11
N LEU A 54 -7.70 2.00 4.05
CA LEU A 54 -7.70 0.99 5.10
C LEU A 54 -8.94 1.12 6.01
N LEU A 55 -9.25 2.32 6.47
CA LEU A 55 -10.42 2.59 7.32
C LEU A 55 -11.74 2.34 6.57
N SER A 56 -11.83 2.84 5.33
CA SER A 56 -13.02 2.69 4.48
C SER A 56 -13.25 1.27 4.00
N GLY A 57 -12.21 0.41 4.05
CA GLY A 57 -12.29 -1.00 3.72
C GLY A 57 -13.29 -1.78 4.58
N PHE A 58 -13.43 -1.45 5.87
CA PHE A 58 -14.42 -2.09 6.74
C PHE A 58 -15.86 -1.76 6.33
N LYS A 59 -16.08 -0.56 5.81
CA LYS A 59 -17.38 -0.06 5.35
C LYS A 59 -17.70 -0.46 3.91
N GLY A 60 -16.75 -1.06 3.19
CA GLY A 60 -16.92 -1.44 1.79
C GLY A 60 -16.78 -0.28 0.80
N HIS A 61 -16.34 0.91 1.24
CA HIS A 61 -16.19 2.08 0.37
C HIS A 61 -14.83 2.15 -0.34
N SER A 62 -13.91 1.26 -0.01
CA SER A 62 -12.64 1.11 -0.72
C SER A 62 -12.43 -0.32 -1.17
N ILE A 63 -12.31 -0.53 -2.48
CA ILE A 63 -11.94 -1.82 -3.07
C ILE A 63 -10.59 -2.31 -2.54
N MET A 64 -9.60 -1.40 -2.47
CA MET A 64 -8.26 -1.71 -1.97
C MET A 64 -8.30 -2.05 -0.47
N GLY A 65 -8.98 -1.24 0.34
CA GLY A 65 -9.16 -1.55 1.77
C GLY A 65 -9.86 -2.88 2.01
N ARG A 66 -10.94 -3.16 1.26
CA ARG A 66 -11.64 -4.45 1.30
C ARG A 66 -10.71 -5.61 0.95
N PHE A 67 -9.96 -5.47 -0.13
CA PHE A 67 -9.02 -6.49 -0.58
C PHE A 67 -7.96 -6.81 0.47
N VAL A 68 -7.38 -5.77 1.08
CA VAL A 68 -6.40 -5.93 2.18
C VAL A 68 -7.01 -6.79 3.30
N TRP A 69 -8.20 -6.44 3.77
CA TRP A 69 -8.81 -7.09 4.93
C TRP A 69 -9.35 -8.49 4.66
N CYS A 70 -9.88 -8.75 3.46
CA CYS A 70 -10.31 -10.10 3.07
C CYS A 70 -9.12 -11.07 2.98
N ASN A 71 -7.92 -10.56 2.66
CA ASN A 71 -6.69 -11.34 2.54
C ASN A 71 -5.83 -11.34 3.81
N TRP A 72 -6.34 -10.84 4.94
CA TRP A 72 -5.63 -10.94 6.21
C TRP A 72 -5.53 -12.42 6.68
N PRO A 73 -4.38 -12.89 7.19
CA PRO A 73 -3.15 -12.14 7.50
C PRO A 73 -2.13 -12.07 6.35
N THR A 74 -2.36 -12.74 5.22
CA THR A 74 -1.41 -12.73 4.08
C THR A 74 -1.07 -11.31 3.62
N SER A 75 -2.05 -10.41 3.62
CA SER A 75 -1.87 -9.00 3.26
C SER A 75 -0.93 -8.22 4.18
N MET A 76 -0.57 -8.71 5.36
CA MET A 76 0.47 -8.10 6.21
C MET A 76 1.80 -7.92 5.47
N LYS A 77 2.08 -8.79 4.50
CA LYS A 77 3.30 -8.78 3.67
C LYS A 77 3.20 -7.83 2.48
N PHE A 78 2.01 -7.28 2.19
CA PHE A 78 1.89 -6.29 1.13
C PHE A 78 2.78 -5.10 1.44
N THR A 79 3.29 -4.49 0.40
CA THR A 79 4.14 -3.31 0.46
C THR A 79 3.32 -2.10 0.07
N ILE A 80 3.42 -1.07 0.89
CA ILE A 80 2.99 0.28 0.58
C ILE A 80 4.22 1.03 0.10
N GLU A 81 4.15 1.59 -1.10
CA GLU A 81 5.15 2.56 -1.53
C GLU A 81 4.51 3.94 -1.58
N LEU A 82 5.23 4.94 -1.06
CA LEU A 82 4.87 6.35 -1.13
C LEU A 82 5.95 7.06 -1.93
N LEU A 83 5.57 7.87 -2.92
CA LEU A 83 6.51 8.54 -3.81
C LEU A 83 6.13 10.01 -3.95
N SER A 84 7.09 10.85 -4.33
CA SER A 84 6.83 12.22 -4.75
C SER A 84 6.78 12.30 -6.28
N SER A 85 5.74 12.94 -6.82
CA SER A 85 5.63 13.34 -8.22
C SER A 85 6.75 14.28 -8.67
N ARG A 86 7.49 14.87 -7.71
CA ARG A 86 8.66 15.73 -7.93
C ARG A 86 10.00 14.98 -7.93
N SER A 87 9.96 13.66 -7.80
CA SER A 87 11.17 12.83 -7.87
C SER A 87 11.62 12.68 -9.33
N GLY A 88 12.93 12.53 -9.55
CA GLY A 88 13.51 12.54 -10.90
C GLY A 88 12.96 11.49 -11.88
N GLN A 89 12.36 10.40 -11.38
CA GLN A 89 11.68 9.41 -12.23
C GLN A 89 10.43 9.98 -12.94
N PHE A 90 9.94 11.14 -12.52
CA PHE A 90 8.78 11.84 -13.06
C PHE A 90 9.14 13.17 -13.72
N ASP A 91 10.42 13.45 -13.98
CA ASP A 91 10.84 14.69 -14.66
C ASP A 91 10.14 14.86 -16.02
N ALA A 92 9.95 13.76 -16.75
CA ALA A 92 9.25 13.73 -18.03
C ALA A 92 7.75 14.07 -17.93
N THR A 93 7.16 13.99 -16.74
CA THR A 93 5.74 14.34 -16.50
C THR A 93 5.57 15.78 -16.03
N GLY A 94 6.64 16.58 -16.04
CA GLY A 94 6.61 17.99 -15.63
C GLY A 94 6.24 18.18 -14.16
N ASN A 95 6.51 17.18 -13.30
CA ASN A 95 6.11 17.16 -11.90
C ASN A 95 4.60 17.24 -11.64
N ASP A 96 3.76 16.89 -12.63
CA ASP A 96 2.30 16.81 -12.47
C ASP A 96 1.89 15.46 -11.87
N ALA A 97 1.18 15.48 -10.75
CA ALA A 97 0.78 14.28 -10.02
C ALA A 97 -0.18 13.38 -10.84
N ASN A 98 -1.06 13.95 -11.67
CA ASN A 98 -1.98 13.16 -12.50
C ASN A 98 -1.26 12.48 -13.66
N ALA A 99 -0.25 13.14 -14.24
CA ALA A 99 0.62 12.57 -15.26
C ALA A 99 1.54 11.49 -14.67
N ALA A 100 2.08 11.71 -13.47
CA ALA A 100 2.87 10.71 -12.74
C ALA A 100 2.04 9.47 -12.35
N GLU A 101 0.81 9.66 -11.85
CA GLU A 101 -0.13 8.56 -11.59
C GLU A 101 -0.41 7.75 -12.86
N ARG A 102 -0.72 8.42 -13.98
CA ARG A 102 -0.91 7.74 -15.27
C ARG A 102 0.31 6.96 -15.72
N LEU A 103 1.50 7.52 -15.57
CA LEU A 103 2.75 6.85 -15.90
C LEU A 103 2.89 5.54 -15.11
N LEU A 104 2.65 5.59 -13.79
CA LEU A 104 2.70 4.41 -12.93
C LEU A 104 1.63 3.37 -13.31
N ILE A 105 0.41 3.81 -13.62
CA ILE A 105 -0.67 2.91 -14.07
C ILE A 105 -0.29 2.24 -15.39
N GLN A 106 0.26 2.98 -16.35
CA GLN A 106 0.71 2.41 -17.63
C GLN A 106 1.87 1.43 -17.45
N GLN A 107 2.84 1.78 -16.60
CA GLN A 107 4.01 0.95 -16.33
C GLN A 107 3.63 -0.38 -15.67
N TRP A 108 2.75 -0.35 -14.67
CA TRP A 108 2.48 -1.51 -13.82
C TRP A 108 1.17 -2.23 -14.14
N SER A 109 0.27 -1.59 -14.88
CA SER A 109 -1.08 -2.09 -15.18
C SER A 109 -1.78 -2.70 -13.94
N PRO A 110 -2.01 -1.92 -12.86
CA PRO A 110 -2.45 -2.45 -11.58
C PRO A 110 -3.79 -3.18 -11.63
N CYS A 111 -4.00 -4.18 -10.77
CA CYS A 111 -5.22 -5.00 -10.79
C CYS A 111 -6.53 -4.20 -10.64
N PHE A 112 -6.54 -3.19 -9.77
CA PHE A 112 -7.76 -2.49 -9.35
C PHE A 112 -7.89 -1.07 -9.89
N ASN A 113 -6.88 -0.55 -10.60
CA ASN A 113 -7.06 0.66 -11.41
C ASN A 113 -7.83 0.26 -12.66
N VAL A 114 -9.14 0.54 -12.69
CA VAL A 114 -10.00 0.29 -13.88
C VAL A 114 -10.06 1.49 -14.81
N SER A 115 -9.98 2.70 -14.24
CA SER A 115 -9.87 3.93 -15.01
C SER A 115 -8.43 4.12 -15.47
N GLN A 116 -8.25 4.57 -16.72
CA GLN A 116 -6.94 4.87 -17.31
C GLN A 116 -5.99 3.65 -17.45
N ASN A 117 -6.51 2.45 -17.25
CA ASN A 117 -5.80 1.19 -17.40
C ASN A 117 -6.56 0.32 -18.40
N SER A 118 -6.06 0.24 -19.64
CA SER A 118 -6.74 -0.49 -20.71
C SER A 118 -6.63 -2.02 -20.57
N ARG A 119 -5.64 -2.51 -19.81
CA ARG A 119 -5.39 -3.95 -19.61
C ARG A 119 -4.93 -4.23 -18.18
N PRO A 120 -5.81 -4.14 -17.17
CA PRO A 120 -5.45 -4.45 -15.79
C PRO A 120 -4.89 -5.86 -15.65
N THR A 121 -3.78 -5.99 -14.93
CA THR A 121 -3.20 -7.29 -14.58
C THR A 121 -4.23 -8.08 -13.79
N SER A 122 -4.46 -9.34 -14.18
CA SER A 122 -5.39 -10.19 -13.44
C SER A 122 -4.94 -10.40 -12.00
N LEU A 123 -5.88 -10.35 -11.07
CA LEU A 123 -5.60 -10.65 -9.66
C LEU A 123 -5.11 -12.10 -9.54
N PRO A 124 -3.95 -12.37 -8.88
CA PRO A 124 -3.48 -13.74 -8.69
C PRO A 124 -4.50 -14.60 -7.96
N GLN A 125 -4.68 -15.85 -8.43
CA GLN A 125 -5.68 -16.80 -7.90
C GLN A 125 -5.48 -17.15 -6.42
N THR A 126 -4.29 -16.93 -5.89
CA THR A 126 -3.95 -17.14 -4.47
C THR A 126 -4.66 -16.14 -3.55
N TYR A 127 -5.12 -15.01 -4.07
CA TYR A 127 -5.82 -13.98 -3.30
C TYR A 127 -7.34 -14.08 -3.44
N LEU A 128 -8.03 -13.79 -2.34
CA LEU A 128 -9.46 -13.61 -2.34
C LEU A 128 -9.83 -12.29 -3.03
N PRO A 129 -10.91 -12.24 -3.82
CA PRO A 129 -11.36 -11.01 -4.44
C PRO A 129 -11.93 -10.02 -3.40
N PRO A 130 -12.00 -8.71 -3.69
CA PRO A 130 -12.45 -7.69 -2.74
C PRO A 130 -13.90 -7.85 -2.26
N ASN A 131 -14.74 -8.55 -3.03
CA ASN A 131 -16.13 -8.86 -2.69
C ASN A 131 -16.27 -10.13 -1.84
N ALA A 132 -15.19 -10.88 -1.59
CA ALA A 132 -15.22 -12.05 -0.71
C ALA A 132 -15.65 -11.66 0.71
N PRO A 133 -16.28 -12.57 1.47
CA PRO A 133 -16.59 -12.33 2.87
C PRO A 133 -15.30 -12.20 3.70
N PHE A 134 -15.34 -11.37 4.75
CA PHE A 134 -14.24 -11.33 5.72
C PHE A 134 -14.09 -12.70 6.36
N ARG A 135 -12.90 -13.31 6.25
CA ARG A 135 -12.59 -14.58 6.92
C ARG A 135 -12.88 -14.52 8.42
N ARG A 136 -12.59 -13.38 9.05
CA ARG A 136 -12.97 -13.06 10.43
C ARG A 136 -13.24 -11.56 10.52
N ARG A 137 -14.44 -11.15 10.94
CA ARG A 137 -14.73 -9.75 11.25
C ARG A 137 -14.00 -9.38 12.54
N ARG A 138 -12.86 -8.71 12.41
CA ARG A 138 -12.08 -8.16 13.52
C ARG A 138 -12.13 -6.64 13.45
N SER A 139 -12.06 -5.97 14.60
CA SER A 139 -11.90 -4.52 14.62
C SER A 139 -10.50 -4.15 14.10
N LEU A 140 -10.34 -2.90 13.61
CA LEU A 140 -9.03 -2.39 13.19
C LEU A 140 -7.99 -2.52 14.30
N ASN A 141 -8.35 -2.19 15.55
CA ASN A 141 -7.43 -2.30 16.70
C ASN A 141 -6.91 -3.72 16.90
N MET A 142 -7.76 -4.74 16.72
CA MET A 142 -7.32 -6.13 16.79
C MET A 142 -6.32 -6.48 15.67
N LEU A 143 -6.53 -5.97 14.46
CA LEU A 143 -5.62 -6.18 13.34
C LEU A 143 -4.28 -5.45 13.56
N ILE A 144 -4.31 -4.24 14.12
CA ILE A 144 -3.12 -3.48 14.50
C ILE A 144 -2.32 -4.26 15.54
N HIS A 145 -2.94 -4.81 16.59
CA HIS A 145 -2.24 -5.66 17.56
C HIS A 145 -1.68 -6.95 16.93
N GLU A 146 -2.36 -7.53 15.94
CA GLU A 146 -1.81 -8.66 15.20
C GLU A 146 -0.57 -8.26 14.38
N ALA A 147 -0.61 -7.09 13.72
CA ALA A 147 0.54 -6.54 13.03
C ALA A 147 1.70 -6.25 13.99
N GLU A 148 1.41 -5.66 15.15
CA GLU A 148 2.40 -5.35 16.19
C GLU A 148 3.11 -6.62 16.67
N ARG A 149 2.36 -7.70 16.94
CA ARG A 149 2.94 -9.00 17.32
C ARG A 149 3.80 -9.59 16.21
N ALA A 150 3.36 -9.50 14.96
CA ALA A 150 4.12 -10.00 13.82
C ALA A 150 5.43 -9.21 13.63
N VAL A 151 5.41 -7.88 13.75
CA VAL A 151 6.60 -7.02 13.65
C VAL A 151 7.58 -7.34 14.79
N LYS A 152 7.10 -7.45 16.03
CA LYS A 152 7.95 -7.82 17.19
C LYS A 152 8.65 -9.16 16.99
N ALA A 153 7.93 -10.17 16.48
CA ALA A 153 8.51 -11.48 16.21
C ALA A 153 9.62 -11.42 15.14
N GLU A 154 9.39 -10.66 14.06
CA GLU A 154 10.38 -10.46 13.00
C GLU A 154 11.61 -9.68 13.48
N ASP A 155 11.42 -8.59 14.22
CA ASP A 155 12.52 -7.80 14.78
C ASP A 155 13.38 -8.66 15.72
N THR A 156 12.74 -9.51 16.53
CA THR A 156 13.43 -10.45 17.41
C THR A 156 14.25 -11.47 16.61
N GLN A 157 13.69 -12.00 15.51
CA GLN A 157 14.39 -12.94 14.64
C GLN A 157 15.58 -12.29 13.94
N LEU A 158 15.43 -11.06 13.43
CA LEU A 158 16.51 -10.31 12.80
C LEU A 158 17.64 -10.03 13.80
N TRP A 159 17.31 -9.64 15.03
CA TRP A 159 18.28 -9.41 16.09
C TRP A 159 19.05 -10.70 16.45
N MET A 160 18.36 -11.83 16.56
CA MET A 160 19.02 -13.13 16.79
C MET A 160 19.95 -13.55 15.64
N GLN A 161 19.63 -13.17 14.40
CA GLN A 161 20.47 -13.44 13.24
C GLN A 161 21.70 -12.53 13.20
N SER A 162 21.59 -11.26 13.61
CA SER A 162 22.73 -10.33 13.63
C SER A 162 23.71 -10.60 14.77
N MET A 163 23.33 -11.42 15.75
CA MET A 163 24.20 -11.89 16.84
C MET A 163 24.95 -13.19 16.54
N LYS A 164 24.66 -13.84 15.40
CA LYS A 164 25.38 -15.03 14.93
C LYS A 164 26.45 -14.63 13.92
#